data_AF-A0A6G3DBI4-F1
#
_entry.id   AF-A0A6G3DBI4-F1
#
_cell.length_a   1.000
_cell.length_b   1.000
_cell.length_c   1.000
_cell.angle_alpha   90.00
_cell.angle_beta   90.00
_cell.angle_gamma   90.00
#
_symmetry.space_group_name_H-M   'P 1'
#
loop_
_entity.id
_entity.type
_entity.pdbx_description
1 polymer ?
#
loop_
_entity_poly.entity_id
_entity_poly.type
_entity_poly.pdbx_seq_one_letter_code
_entity_poly.pdbx_strand_id
1 'polypeptide(L)'
;MLTRRFALALSAAATTLLTLSACGDDGQAADDRKPTRAASSGPAESKQPSAAASSDKPATPAELLPAYRIAYGMSSSPMCSHVAWDDPGCGKDLTAAGELAGAMAESVKRDFPDGQYTDVEDSAGQVVKAVNTVRKLGCYDMGSTPPKTDSAKLRELCPSMSTIASLAWLNFETNVSDW
;
A
#
# COMPACT_ATOMS: atom_id res chain seq x y z
N MET A 1 -14.71 -36.98 1.62
CA MET A 1 -13.47 -37.78 1.46
C MET A 1 -13.26 -38.09 -0.01
N LEU A 2 -11.99 -38.21 -0.43
CA LEU A 2 -11.42 -38.29 -1.79
C LEU A 2 -11.08 -36.92 -2.46
N THR A 3 -10.01 -36.25 -2.02
CA THR A 3 -8.64 -36.31 -2.57
C THR A 3 -8.52 -36.04 -4.07
N ARG A 4 -8.15 -34.80 -4.43
CA ARG A 4 -7.30 -34.55 -5.60
C ARG A 4 -6.15 -33.65 -5.21
N ARG A 5 -5.00 -34.30 -5.05
CA ARG A 5 -3.67 -33.71 -5.00
C ARG A 5 -3.28 -33.34 -6.42
N PHE A 6 -2.96 -32.08 -6.66
CA PHE A 6 -1.99 -31.71 -7.69
C PHE A 6 -1.00 -30.75 -7.06
N ALA A 7 0.12 -31.34 -6.64
CA ALA A 7 1.35 -30.64 -6.39
C ALA A 7 2.04 -30.42 -7.74
N LEU A 8 2.40 -29.18 -8.04
CA LEU A 8 3.52 -28.89 -8.92
C LEU A 8 4.37 -27.83 -8.23
N ALA A 9 5.49 -28.33 -7.71
CA ALA A 9 6.64 -27.54 -7.31
C ALA A 9 7.23 -26.87 -8.56
N LEU A 10 7.51 -25.58 -8.49
CA LEU A 10 8.57 -24.98 -9.31
C LEU A 10 9.67 -24.48 -8.39
N SER A 11 10.81 -25.11 -8.61
CA SER A 11 12.05 -25.02 -7.86
C SER A 11 12.76 -23.69 -8.05
N ALA A 12 13.62 -23.44 -7.07
CA ALA A 12 14.64 -22.42 -7.00
C ALA A 12 15.40 -22.18 -8.33
N ALA A 13 15.52 -20.90 -8.68
CA ALA A 13 16.63 -20.34 -9.45
C ALA A 13 16.95 -18.96 -8.87
N ALA A 14 17.34 -18.94 -7.60
CA ALA A 14 17.87 -17.76 -6.92
C ALA A 14 19.39 -17.94 -6.76
N THR A 15 20.12 -17.76 -7.86
CA THR A 15 21.57 -17.57 -7.81
C THR A 15 22.02 -16.94 -9.12
N THR A 16 22.91 -15.95 -8.99
CA THR A 16 23.64 -15.21 -10.04
C THR A 16 22.89 -14.08 -10.74
N LEU A 17 22.92 -12.89 -10.13
CA LEU A 17 23.06 -11.58 -10.80
C LEU A 17 23.54 -10.54 -9.77
N LEU A 18 24.67 -10.85 -9.10
CA LEU A 18 25.42 -9.91 -8.28
C LEU A 18 26.87 -9.95 -8.76
N THR A 19 27.13 -9.38 -9.93
CA THR A 19 28.48 -8.94 -10.32
C THR A 19 28.40 -7.89 -11.42
N LEU A 20 28.89 -6.70 -11.07
CA LEU A 20 29.57 -5.73 -11.93
C LEU A 20 28.84 -5.12 -13.14
N SER A 21 28.36 -3.89 -12.95
CA SER A 21 28.72 -2.80 -13.87
C SER A 21 28.79 -1.47 -13.09
N ALA A 22 29.96 -1.22 -12.52
CA ALA A 22 30.48 0.12 -12.37
C ALA A 22 31.36 0.39 -13.60
N CYS A 23 30.98 1.36 -14.44
CA CYS A 23 31.84 2.25 -15.23
C CYS A 23 31.00 2.95 -16.32
N GLY A 24 31.05 4.29 -16.34
CA GLY A 24 30.61 5.10 -17.48
C GLY A 24 30.11 6.48 -17.07
N ASP A 25 31.05 7.42 -16.90
CA ASP A 25 30.81 8.86 -16.85
C ASP A 25 30.52 9.40 -18.28
N ASP A 26 30.08 10.66 -18.34
CA ASP A 26 29.72 11.51 -19.50
C ASP A 26 28.30 11.39 -20.10
N GLY A 27 27.46 12.39 -19.78
CA GLY A 27 26.22 12.65 -20.50
C GLY A 27 25.36 13.76 -19.88
N GLN A 28 25.76 15.02 -20.07
CA GLN A 28 24.96 16.18 -19.70
C GLN A 28 23.68 16.26 -20.54
N ALA A 29 22.51 16.21 -19.90
CA ALA A 29 21.26 16.76 -20.42
C ALA A 29 20.38 17.25 -19.27
N ALA A 30 20.05 18.53 -19.32
CA ALA A 30 19.12 19.22 -18.45
C ALA A 30 17.67 18.78 -18.70
N ASP A 31 16.85 18.73 -17.65
CA ASP A 31 15.42 19.08 -17.75
C ASP A 31 14.94 19.58 -16.38
N ASP A 32 14.86 20.90 -16.27
CA ASP A 32 14.13 21.62 -15.21
C ASP A 32 12.63 21.32 -15.35
N ARG A 33 12.11 20.33 -14.64
CA ARG A 33 10.65 20.21 -14.40
C ARG A 33 10.34 19.91 -12.95
N LYS A 34 9.99 20.98 -12.23
CA LYS A 34 9.26 20.92 -10.97
C LYS A 34 7.78 20.60 -11.27
N PRO A 35 7.20 19.48 -10.80
CA PRO A 35 5.77 19.40 -10.63
C PRO A 35 5.44 20.09 -9.30
N THR A 36 5.03 21.36 -9.37
CA THR A 36 4.41 22.00 -8.21
C THR A 36 3.01 21.39 -8.05
N ARG A 37 2.89 20.34 -7.24
CA ARG A 37 1.59 19.76 -6.86
C ARG A 37 0.94 20.68 -5.82
N ALA A 38 -0.18 21.28 -6.19
CA ALA A 38 -0.98 22.13 -5.32
C ALA A 38 -1.44 21.35 -4.08
N ALA A 39 -1.21 21.94 -2.91
CA ALA A 39 -1.83 21.52 -1.67
C ALA A 39 -3.24 22.10 -1.62
N SER A 40 -4.25 21.24 -1.65
CA SER A 40 -5.62 21.61 -1.30
C SER A 40 -5.89 21.20 0.14
N SER A 41 -5.92 22.20 1.01
CA SER A 41 -6.37 22.11 2.40
C SER A 41 -7.87 22.33 2.50
N GLY A 42 -8.54 21.48 3.26
CA GLY A 42 -9.92 21.65 3.74
C GLY A 42 -10.20 20.63 4.84
N PRO A 43 -10.83 21.00 5.97
CA PRO A 43 -11.15 20.06 7.03
C PRO A 43 -12.33 19.20 6.59
N ALA A 44 -12.25 17.87 6.74
CA ALA A 44 -13.38 17.01 6.43
C ALA A 44 -13.72 16.13 7.64
N GLU A 45 -14.94 16.32 8.12
CA GLU A 45 -15.81 15.28 8.65
C GLU A 45 -15.52 13.93 7.98
N SER A 46 -15.44 12.85 8.78
CA SER A 46 -15.20 11.45 8.38
C SER A 46 -14.87 11.23 6.89
N LYS A 47 -13.59 10.97 6.57
CA LYS A 47 -13.10 10.63 5.20
C LYS A 47 -13.79 9.42 4.55
N GLN A 48 -14.78 8.82 5.19
CA GLN A 48 -15.43 7.60 4.76
C GLN A 48 -16.57 7.93 3.79
N PRO A 49 -16.48 7.51 2.51
CA PRO A 49 -17.59 7.63 1.58
C PRO A 49 -18.83 6.93 2.15
N SER A 50 -19.94 7.65 2.24
CA SER A 50 -21.21 7.05 2.64
C SER A 50 -21.85 6.36 1.45
N ALA A 51 -22.10 5.06 1.57
CA ALA A 51 -22.98 4.30 0.69
C ALA A 51 -24.44 4.61 1.06
N ALA A 52 -24.88 5.85 0.84
CA ALA A 52 -26.25 6.26 1.10
C ALA A 52 -26.74 7.23 0.02
N ALA A 53 -26.89 6.71 -1.20
CA ALA A 53 -27.78 7.29 -2.18
C ALA A 53 -28.18 6.21 -3.20
N SER A 54 -29.41 5.69 -3.06
CA SER A 54 -30.25 5.16 -4.15
C SER A 54 -30.38 3.64 -4.39
N SER A 55 -29.98 2.73 -3.49
CA SER A 55 -30.27 1.28 -3.66
C SER A 55 -30.57 0.58 -2.33
N ASP A 56 -31.47 -0.41 -2.35
CA ASP A 56 -31.84 -1.28 -1.21
C ASP A 56 -30.68 -2.21 -0.76
N LYS A 57 -29.57 -2.24 -1.50
CA LYS A 57 -28.39 -3.06 -1.20
C LYS A 57 -27.14 -2.16 -1.03
N PRO A 58 -26.27 -2.42 -0.03
CA PRO A 58 -24.99 -1.73 0.08
C PRO A 58 -24.13 -1.93 -1.18
N ALA A 59 -23.37 -0.90 -1.56
CA ALA A 59 -22.45 -0.96 -2.68
C ALA A 59 -21.32 -1.97 -2.42
N THR A 60 -20.88 -2.67 -3.46
CA THR A 60 -19.80 -3.67 -3.33
C THR A 60 -18.45 -3.00 -3.07
N PRO A 61 -17.44 -3.72 -2.54
CA PRO A 61 -16.11 -3.18 -2.37
C PRO A 61 -15.51 -2.59 -3.67
N ALA A 62 -15.74 -3.24 -4.81
CA ALA A 62 -15.27 -2.77 -6.12
C ALA A 62 -15.89 -1.42 -6.51
N GLU A 63 -17.20 -1.25 -6.29
CA GLU A 63 -17.92 -0.01 -6.57
C GLU A 63 -17.45 1.14 -5.67
N LEU A 64 -17.05 0.83 -4.43
CA LEU A 64 -16.60 1.81 -3.45
C LEU A 64 -15.13 2.23 -3.62
N LEU A 65 -14.26 1.35 -4.13
CA LEU A 65 -12.82 1.60 -4.20
C LEU A 65 -12.44 2.94 -4.85
N PRO A 66 -13.04 3.38 -5.98
CA PRO A 66 -12.74 4.68 -6.56
C PRO A 66 -13.05 5.86 -5.62
N ALA A 67 -14.18 5.81 -4.91
CA ALA A 67 -14.57 6.86 -3.97
C ALA A 67 -13.60 6.93 -2.78
N TYR A 68 -13.19 5.77 -2.26
CA TYR A 68 -12.19 5.68 -1.20
C TYR A 68 -10.82 6.18 -1.67
N ARG A 69 -10.36 5.83 -2.88
CA ARG A 69 -9.10 6.37 -3.43
C ARG A 69 -9.09 7.90 -3.49
N ILE A 70 -10.20 8.51 -3.92
CA ILE A 70 -10.35 9.96 -3.94
C ILE A 70 -10.33 10.53 -2.52
N ALA A 71 -11.11 9.96 -1.60
CA ALA A 71 -11.25 10.45 -0.23
C ALA A 71 -9.94 10.39 0.57
N TYR A 72 -9.10 9.39 0.30
CA TYR A 72 -7.79 9.22 0.94
C TYR A 72 -6.63 9.77 0.11
N GLY A 73 -6.89 10.41 -1.04
CA GLY A 73 -5.87 11.04 -1.87
C GLY A 73 -4.90 10.07 -2.55
N MET A 74 -5.30 8.81 -2.74
CA MET A 74 -4.50 7.80 -3.42
C MET A 74 -4.67 7.89 -4.94
N SER A 75 -3.68 8.50 -5.59
CA SER A 75 -3.60 8.55 -7.06
C SER A 75 -2.78 7.42 -7.69
N SER A 76 -1.97 6.72 -6.90
CA SER A 76 -0.99 5.72 -7.36
C SER A 76 -0.78 4.61 -6.33
N SER A 77 -0.14 3.53 -6.77
CA SER A 77 0.30 2.45 -5.88
C SER A 77 1.34 2.96 -4.87
N PRO A 78 1.29 2.54 -3.60
CA PRO A 78 2.24 2.94 -2.56
C PRO A 78 3.56 2.16 -2.70
N MET A 79 4.26 2.35 -3.82
CA MET A 79 5.58 1.78 -4.08
C MET A 79 6.67 2.78 -3.73
N CYS A 80 7.55 2.37 -2.80
CA CYS A 80 8.71 3.17 -2.42
C CYS A 80 10.01 2.55 -2.93
N SER A 81 9.95 1.89 -4.10
CA SER A 81 11.14 1.47 -4.81
C SER A 81 11.92 2.70 -5.27
N HIS A 82 13.24 2.67 -5.09
CA HIS A 82 14.17 3.71 -5.54
C HIS A 82 14.07 5.09 -4.87
N VAL A 83 13.30 5.24 -3.79
CA VAL A 83 13.31 6.46 -2.96
C VAL A 83 14.15 6.28 -1.71
N ALA A 84 14.57 7.39 -1.09
CA ALA A 84 15.33 7.36 0.14
C ALA A 84 14.50 6.73 1.28
N TRP A 85 15.19 6.07 2.22
CA TRP A 85 14.56 5.40 3.38
C TRP A 85 13.82 6.38 4.31
N ASP A 86 14.07 7.67 4.20
CA ASP A 86 13.48 8.79 4.94
C ASP A 86 12.64 9.70 4.03
N ASP A 87 12.23 9.24 2.84
CA ASP A 87 11.39 10.03 1.94
C ASP A 87 9.98 10.24 2.52
N PRO A 88 9.58 11.50 2.83
CA PRO A 88 8.28 11.78 3.44
C PRO A 88 7.11 11.69 2.44
N GLY A 89 7.39 11.66 1.13
CA GLY A 89 6.39 11.44 0.08
C GLY A 89 5.88 10.00 0.12
N CYS A 90 6.79 9.04 0.10
CA CYS A 90 6.49 7.63 0.29
C CYS A 90 5.74 7.39 1.61
N GLY A 91 6.14 8.05 2.70
CA GLY A 91 5.48 7.90 3.99
C GLY A 91 4.00 8.31 3.96
N LYS A 92 3.66 9.33 3.16
CA LYS A 92 2.27 9.76 2.94
C LYS A 92 1.50 8.74 2.11
N ASP A 93 2.09 8.21 1.04
CA ASP A 93 1.42 7.24 0.16
C ASP A 93 1.13 5.93 0.90
N LEU A 94 2.09 5.42 1.67
CA LEU A 94 1.89 4.25 2.53
C LEU A 94 0.85 4.50 3.62
N THR A 95 0.82 5.70 4.20
CA THR A 95 -0.20 6.07 5.19
C THR A 95 -1.59 6.09 4.57
N ALA A 96 -1.73 6.72 3.39
CA ALA A 96 -3.00 6.76 2.66
C ALA A 96 -3.49 5.34 2.31
N ALA A 97 -2.59 4.44 1.89
CA ALA A 97 -2.92 3.04 1.63
C ALA A 97 -3.43 2.31 2.87
N GLY A 98 -2.77 2.48 4.01
CA GLY A 98 -3.21 1.88 5.27
C GLY A 98 -4.55 2.44 5.75
N GLU A 99 -4.77 3.75 5.66
CA GLU A 99 -6.03 4.38 6.04
C GLU A 99 -7.19 3.95 5.15
N LEU A 100 -6.97 3.91 3.83
CA LEU A 100 -7.97 3.48 2.86
C LEU A 100 -8.37 2.03 3.10
N ALA A 101 -7.38 1.11 3.16
CA ALA A 101 -7.65 -0.31 3.36
C ALA A 101 -8.40 -0.54 4.68
N GLY A 102 -7.95 0.09 5.77
CA GLY A 102 -8.62 -0.01 7.06
C GLY A 102 -10.08 0.48 7.01
N ALA A 103 -10.34 1.59 6.34
CA ALA A 103 -11.69 2.12 6.22
C ALA A 103 -12.61 1.24 5.35
N MET A 104 -12.06 0.60 4.30
CA MET A 104 -12.82 -0.38 3.52
C MET A 104 -13.12 -1.65 4.32
N ALA A 105 -12.18 -2.14 5.14
CA ALA A 105 -12.42 -3.28 6.04
C ALA A 105 -13.58 -2.98 7.02
N GLU A 106 -13.57 -1.80 7.65
CA GLU A 106 -14.66 -1.37 8.53
C GLU A 106 -15.99 -1.20 7.78
N SER A 107 -15.95 -0.77 6.52
CA SER A 107 -17.15 -0.71 5.67
C SER A 107 -17.71 -2.10 5.38
N VAL A 108 -16.86 -3.04 4.98
CA VAL A 108 -17.24 -4.42 4.69
C VAL A 108 -17.88 -5.07 5.90
N LYS A 109 -17.23 -4.95 7.07
CA LYS A 109 -17.71 -5.54 8.32
C LYS A 109 -19.07 -4.98 8.76
N ARG A 110 -19.30 -3.69 8.54
CA ARG A 110 -20.57 -3.02 8.86
C ARG A 110 -21.68 -3.41 7.90
N ASP A 111 -21.40 -3.41 6.60
CA ASP A 111 -22.41 -3.50 5.55
C ASP A 111 -22.70 -4.96 5.13
N PHE A 112 -21.79 -5.89 5.42
CA PHE A 112 -21.88 -7.31 5.06
C PHE A 112 -21.53 -8.24 6.24
N PRO A 113 -22.29 -8.21 7.35
CA PRO A 113 -21.98 -8.96 8.58
C PRO A 113 -21.98 -10.49 8.42
N ASP A 114 -22.60 -11.01 7.36
CA ASP A 114 -22.62 -12.45 7.04
C ASP A 114 -21.31 -12.95 6.41
N GLY A 115 -20.32 -12.07 6.18
CA GLY A 115 -18.98 -12.46 5.73
C GLY A 115 -18.83 -12.61 4.21
N GLN A 116 -19.71 -12.00 3.41
CA GLN A 116 -19.65 -12.09 1.94
C GLN A 116 -18.31 -11.65 1.33
N TYR A 117 -17.57 -10.75 1.99
CA TYR A 117 -16.31 -10.18 1.50
C TYR A 117 -15.16 -10.34 2.51
N THR A 118 -15.09 -11.48 3.20
CA THR A 118 -14.02 -11.75 4.18
C THR A 118 -12.62 -11.69 3.57
N ASP A 119 -12.44 -12.09 2.31
CA ASP A 119 -11.14 -12.01 1.63
C ASP A 119 -10.67 -10.56 1.43
N VAL A 120 -11.62 -9.63 1.22
CA VAL A 120 -11.35 -8.19 1.15
C VAL A 120 -10.99 -7.64 2.54
N GLU A 121 -11.71 -8.04 3.58
CA GLU A 121 -11.41 -7.65 4.98
C GLU A 121 -10.02 -8.14 5.40
N ASP A 122 -9.70 -9.41 5.15
CA ASP A 122 -8.43 -10.02 5.52
C ASP A 122 -7.25 -9.39 4.76
N SER A 123 -7.39 -9.19 3.45
CA SER A 123 -6.35 -8.55 2.64
C SER A 123 -6.14 -7.08 3.03
N ALA A 124 -7.21 -6.33 3.34
CA ALA A 124 -7.10 -4.99 3.88
C ALA A 124 -6.37 -4.97 5.24
N GLY A 125 -6.67 -5.92 6.12
CA GLY A 125 -5.96 -6.10 7.40
C GLY A 125 -4.45 -6.33 7.21
N GLN A 126 -4.05 -7.04 6.16
CA GLN A 126 -2.63 -7.23 5.82
C GLN A 126 -1.95 -5.93 5.40
N VAL A 127 -2.62 -5.07 4.63
CA VAL A 127 -2.12 -3.72 4.28
C VAL A 127 -1.88 -2.91 5.55
N VAL A 128 -2.90 -2.82 6.42
CA VAL A 128 -2.82 -2.07 7.69
C VAL A 128 -1.66 -2.58 8.55
N LYS A 129 -1.49 -3.90 8.66
CA LYS A 129 -0.40 -4.51 9.43
C LYS A 129 0.97 -4.20 8.84
N ALA A 130 1.13 -4.30 7.52
CA ALA A 130 2.38 -4.02 6.83
C ALA A 130 2.79 -2.54 7.00
N VAL A 131 1.87 -1.61 6.72
CA VAL A 131 2.08 -0.16 6.88
C VAL A 131 2.40 0.20 8.34
N ASN A 132 1.69 -0.37 9.31
CA ASN A 132 2.00 -0.14 10.72
C ASN A 132 3.38 -0.69 11.12
N THR A 133 3.88 -1.71 10.45
CA THR A 133 5.23 -2.23 10.70
C THR A 133 6.28 -1.26 10.16
N VAL A 134 6.10 -0.76 8.93
CA VAL A 134 6.94 0.31 8.35
C VAL A 134 6.98 1.52 9.29
N ARG A 135 5.81 1.95 9.77
CA ARG A 135 5.66 3.07 10.72
C ARG A 135 6.35 2.83 12.07
N LYS A 136 6.25 1.61 12.60
CA LYS A 136 6.88 1.29 13.90
C LYS A 136 8.39 1.31 13.85
N LEU A 137 8.97 0.98 12.69
CA LEU A 137 10.42 1.01 12.49
C LEU A 137 10.95 2.45 12.37
N GLY A 138 10.14 3.37 11.87
CA GLY A 138 10.56 4.75 11.58
C GLY A 138 11.01 4.94 10.14
N CYS A 139 10.54 4.09 9.22
CA CYS A 139 10.82 4.20 7.80
C CYS A 139 9.98 5.31 7.16
N TYR A 140 10.56 6.01 6.18
CA TYR A 140 9.92 7.01 5.33
C TYR A 140 9.27 8.15 6.12
N ASP A 141 9.93 8.57 7.19
CA ASP A 141 9.42 9.52 8.18
C ASP A 141 8.07 9.13 8.82
N MET A 142 7.66 7.86 8.65
CA MET A 142 6.50 7.29 9.33
C MET A 142 6.98 6.79 10.70
N GLY A 143 6.81 7.56 11.76
CA GLY A 143 7.18 7.07 13.09
C GLY A 143 7.17 8.13 14.20
N SER A 144 7.27 7.65 15.45
CA SER A 144 7.54 8.52 16.60
C SER A 144 8.97 9.02 16.51
N THR A 145 9.19 10.34 16.59
CA THR A 145 10.53 10.92 16.68
C THR A 145 11.05 10.80 18.11
N PRO A 146 12.24 10.21 18.37
CA PRO A 146 13.17 9.59 17.42
C PRO A 146 12.79 8.14 17.02
N PRO A 147 13.22 7.68 15.82
CA PRO A 147 12.90 6.34 15.33
C PRO A 147 13.43 5.23 16.25
N LYS A 148 12.76 4.07 16.25
CA LYS A 148 13.10 2.92 17.11
C LYS A 148 14.37 2.20 16.68
N THR A 149 14.79 2.39 15.44
CA THR A 149 15.95 1.74 14.81
C THR A 149 16.91 2.82 14.34
N ASP A 150 18.22 2.54 14.41
CA ASP A 150 19.24 3.48 13.93
C ASP A 150 19.16 3.66 12.40
N SER A 151 19.64 4.82 11.92
CA SER A 151 19.51 5.21 10.51
C SER A 151 20.28 4.31 9.54
N ALA A 152 21.37 3.68 9.97
CA ALA A 152 22.11 2.73 9.13
C ALA A 152 21.29 1.47 8.87
N LYS A 153 20.68 0.90 9.91
CA LYS A 153 19.78 -0.25 9.76
C LYS A 153 18.49 0.09 9.01
N LEU A 154 17.94 1.29 9.19
CA LEU A 154 16.77 1.70 8.44
C LEU A 154 17.04 1.77 6.93
N ARG A 155 18.20 2.25 6.51
CA ARG A 155 18.61 2.21 5.09
C ARG A 155 18.56 0.81 4.47
N GLU A 156 18.89 -0.22 5.25
CA GLU A 156 18.86 -1.62 4.80
C GLU A 156 17.45 -2.22 4.86
N LEU A 157 16.69 -1.93 5.92
CA LEU A 157 15.40 -2.58 6.20
C LEU A 157 14.23 -1.97 5.44
N CYS A 158 14.19 -0.64 5.30
CA CYS A 158 13.02 0.07 4.77
C CYS A 158 12.62 -0.37 3.35
N PRO A 159 13.56 -0.60 2.40
CA PRO A 159 13.19 -1.09 1.06
C PRO A 159 12.45 -2.44 1.09
N SER A 160 12.89 -3.37 1.93
CA SER A 160 12.25 -4.68 2.08
C SER A 160 10.86 -4.54 2.70
N MET A 161 10.73 -3.68 3.71
CA MET A 161 9.44 -3.44 4.37
C MET A 161 8.44 -2.70 3.47
N SER A 162 8.89 -1.75 2.66
CA SER A 162 8.06 -1.13 1.62
C SER A 162 7.59 -2.16 0.61
N THR A 163 8.46 -3.05 0.15
CA THR A 163 8.09 -4.11 -0.80
C THR A 163 6.95 -4.99 -0.24
N ILE A 164 7.04 -5.37 1.04
CA ILE A 164 5.97 -6.14 1.71
C ILE A 164 4.65 -5.34 1.75
N ALA A 165 4.70 -4.04 2.07
CA ALA A 165 3.51 -3.19 2.08
C ALA A 165 2.90 -3.03 0.68
N SER A 166 3.71 -2.85 -0.36
CA SER A 166 3.25 -2.76 -1.74
C SER A 166 2.64 -4.08 -2.23
N LEU A 167 3.20 -5.23 -1.87
CA LEU A 167 2.63 -6.53 -2.20
C LEU A 167 1.29 -6.78 -1.48
N ALA A 168 1.19 -6.40 -0.20
CA ALA A 168 -0.08 -6.45 0.53
C ALA A 168 -1.15 -5.58 -0.14
N TRP A 169 -0.77 -4.38 -0.61
CA TRP A 169 -1.65 -3.48 -1.35
C TRP A 169 -2.13 -4.10 -2.67
N LEU A 170 -1.22 -4.68 -3.47
CA LEU A 170 -1.57 -5.35 -4.72
C LEU A 170 -2.54 -6.52 -4.48
N ASN A 171 -2.31 -7.31 -3.43
CA ASN A 171 -3.22 -8.38 -3.05
C ASN A 171 -4.61 -7.85 -2.68
N PHE A 172 -4.68 -6.76 -1.91
CA PHE A 172 -5.94 -6.10 -1.57
C PHE A 172 -6.68 -5.60 -2.82
N GLU A 173 -6.02 -4.88 -3.74
CA GLU A 173 -6.65 -4.40 -4.97
C GLU A 173 -7.19 -5.54 -5.85
N THR A 174 -6.44 -6.65 -5.92
CA THR A 174 -6.87 -7.84 -6.65
C THR A 174 -8.14 -8.43 -6.03
N ASN A 175 -8.14 -8.65 -4.71
CA ASN A 175 -9.31 -9.18 -4.01
C ASN A 175 -10.52 -8.25 -4.11
N VAL A 176 -10.34 -6.92 -4.14
CA VAL A 176 -11.45 -5.99 -4.35
C VAL A 176 -12.01 -6.08 -5.77
N SER A 177 -11.15 -6.31 -6.77
CA SER A 177 -11.53 -6.31 -8.19
C SER A 177 -12.20 -7.60 -8.66
N ASP A 178 -12.04 -8.69 -7.92
CA ASP A 178 -12.63 -10.00 -8.26
C ASP A 178 -14.14 -10.11 -7.92
N TRP A 179 -14.76 -9.06 -7.34
CA TRP A 179 -16.15 -9.05 -6.86
C TRP A 179 -17.05 -7.98 -7.51
#